data_AF-A0A496P3H0-F1
#
_entry.id   AF-A0A496P3H0-F1
#
_cell.length_a   1.000
_cell.length_b   1.000
_cell.length_c   1.000
_cell.angle_alpha   90.00
_cell.angle_beta   90.00
_cell.angle_gamma   90.00
#
_symmetry.space_group_name_H-M   'P 1'
#
loop_
_entity.id
_entity.type
_entity.pdbx_description
1 polymer ?
#
loop_
_entity_poly.entity_id
_entity_poly.type
_entity_poly.pdbx_seq_one_letter_code
_entity_poly.pdbx_strand_id
1 'polypeptide(L)'
;MNSISFGKTTITSYPEYFEIADNKKTNKLLYLSASFVFIAIYLFDLYQNDFDFGKVSHFKTISAVLWLVIFALQFWLINTESKIEKSKIKEVVVRKNRWASIVIHYGDKKRKIDGFSQDEAEQIIKFLMNNR
;
A
#
# COMPACT_ATOMS: atom_id res chain seq x y z
N MET A 1 -22.39 3.29 -6.46
CA MET A 1 -21.01 2.88 -6.13
C MET A 1 -20.85 1.46 -6.62
N ASN A 2 -19.95 1.23 -7.57
CA ASN A 2 -19.72 -0.11 -8.13
C ASN A 2 -18.35 -0.59 -7.65
N SER A 3 -18.21 -1.87 -7.34
CA SER A 3 -16.92 -2.46 -6.99
C SER A 3 -16.74 -3.81 -7.68
N ILE A 4 -15.48 -4.14 -7.93
CA ILE A 4 -15.08 -5.43 -8.46
C ILE A 4 -13.90 -5.96 -7.63
N SER A 5 -13.94 -7.24 -7.25
CA SER A 5 -12.91 -7.85 -6.42
C SER A 5 -12.43 -9.14 -7.05
N PHE A 6 -11.11 -9.27 -7.20
CA PHE A 6 -10.46 -10.50 -7.66
C PHE A 6 -9.27 -10.83 -6.77
N GLY A 7 -9.28 -12.04 -6.20
CA GLY A 7 -8.27 -12.49 -5.26
C GLY A 7 -8.07 -11.53 -4.09
N LYS A 8 -6.91 -10.88 -4.04
CA LYS A 8 -6.52 -9.92 -2.99
C LYS A 8 -6.66 -8.45 -3.39
N THR A 9 -7.22 -8.17 -4.57
CA THR A 9 -7.41 -6.81 -5.07
C THR A 9 -8.89 -6.47 -5.14
N THR A 10 -9.26 -5.33 -4.57
CA THR A 10 -10.59 -4.72 -4.73
C THR A 10 -10.45 -3.37 -5.42
N ILE A 11 -11.24 -3.14 -6.45
CA ILE A 11 -11.33 -1.87 -7.16
C ILE A 11 -12.74 -1.32 -6.96
N THR A 12 -12.85 -0.18 -6.32
CA THR A 12 -14.10 0.53 -6.08
C THR A 12 -14.16 1.78 -6.95
N SER A 13 -15.26 1.96 -7.67
CA SER A 13 -15.54 3.14 -8.47
C SER A 13 -16.35 4.16 -7.67
N TYR A 14 -15.75 5.32 -7.44
CA TYR A 14 -16.39 6.54 -6.95
C TYR A 14 -16.58 7.52 -8.11
N PRO A 15 -17.45 8.55 -8.00
CA PRO A 15 -17.69 9.49 -9.09
C PRO A 15 -16.40 10.10 -9.68
N GLU A 16 -15.46 10.51 -8.83
CA GLU A 16 -14.26 11.24 -9.25
C GLU A 16 -12.99 10.37 -9.37
N TYR A 17 -12.94 9.25 -8.65
CA TYR A 17 -11.75 8.42 -8.55
C TYR A 17 -12.07 6.92 -8.48
N PHE A 18 -11.09 6.09 -8.84
CA PHE A 18 -11.05 4.68 -8.50
C PHE A 18 -10.21 4.48 -7.24
N GLU A 19 -10.71 3.72 -6.29
CA GLU A 19 -9.95 3.25 -5.15
C GLU A 19 -9.54 1.80 -5.38
N ILE A 20 -8.24 1.53 -5.35
CA ILE A 20 -7.67 0.22 -5.57
C ILE A 20 -6.99 -0.20 -4.27
N ALA A 21 -7.62 -1.15 -3.58
CA ALA A 21 -7.08 -1.81 -2.42
C ALA A 21 -6.36 -3.09 -2.86
N ASP A 22 -5.03 -3.07 -2.86
CA ASP A 22 -4.20 -4.27 -3.11
C ASP A 22 -3.68 -4.80 -1.77
N ASN A 23 -4.34 -5.83 -1.27
CA ASN A 23 -4.08 -6.41 0.04
C ASN A 23 -2.69 -7.09 0.11
N LYS A 24 -2.01 -7.32 -1.02
CA LYS A 24 -0.67 -7.92 -1.06
C LYS A 24 0.42 -6.92 -0.69
N LYS A 25 0.33 -5.68 -1.18
CA LYS A 25 1.28 -4.61 -0.84
C LYS A 25 1.09 -4.11 0.58
N THR A 26 -0.16 -3.93 1.01
CA THR A 26 -0.50 -3.50 2.37
C THR A 26 0.04 -4.47 3.42
N ASN A 27 -0.17 -5.78 3.23
CA ASN A 27 0.36 -6.79 4.15
C ASN A 27 1.89 -6.79 4.20
N LYS A 28 2.59 -6.73 3.05
CA LYS A 28 4.06 -6.71 3.03
C LYS A 28 4.63 -5.50 3.79
N LEU A 29 4.02 -4.34 3.64
CA LEU A 29 4.43 -3.12 4.32
C LEU A 29 4.18 -3.21 5.83
N LEU A 30 3.03 -3.74 6.25
CA LEU A 30 2.70 -4.01 7.65
C LEU A 30 3.68 -4.99 8.30
N TYR A 31 4.00 -6.10 7.62
CA TYR A 31 4.99 -7.07 8.13
C TYR A 31 6.38 -6.46 8.25
N LEU A 32 6.84 -5.70 7.25
CA LEU A 32 8.13 -5.02 7.30
C LEU A 32 8.18 -4.05 8.50
N SER A 33 7.10 -3.30 8.71
CA SER A 33 6.98 -2.36 9.83
C SER A 33 7.02 -3.08 11.19
N ALA A 34 6.29 -4.20 11.32
CA ALA A 34 6.29 -5.01 12.53
C ALA A 34 7.67 -5.62 12.82
N SER A 35 8.39 -6.08 11.80
CA SER A 35 9.76 -6.59 11.95
C SER A 35 10.73 -5.50 12.43
N PHE A 36 10.62 -4.28 11.89
CA PHE A 36 11.44 -3.17 12.34
C PHE A 36 11.17 -2.77 13.80
N VAL A 37 9.90 -2.77 14.21
CA VAL A 37 9.52 -2.53 15.62
C VAL A 37 10.12 -3.60 16.52
N PHE A 38 10.04 -4.88 16.12
CA PHE A 38 10.60 -5.99 16.90
C PHE A 38 12.12 -5.89 17.05
N ILE A 39 12.84 -5.59 15.96
CA ILE A 39 14.31 -5.40 15.97
C ILE A 39 14.70 -4.23 16.88
N ALA A 40 13.96 -3.12 16.83
CA ALA A 40 14.25 -1.95 17.65
C ALA A 40 14.00 -2.21 19.14
N ILE A 41 12.93 -2.92 19.50
CA ILE A 41 12.68 -3.35 20.88
C ILE A 41 13.80 -4.27 21.36
N TYR A 42 14.22 -5.24 20.54
CA TYR A 42 15.29 -6.16 20.87
C TYR A 42 16.65 -5.47 21.07
N LEU A 43 17.04 -4.57 20.15
CA LEU A 43 18.25 -3.76 20.29
C LEU A 43 18.17 -2.88 21.55
N PHE A 44 17.01 -2.31 21.82
CA PHE A 44 16.81 -1.48 22.99
C PHE A 44 16.93 -2.26 24.32
N ASP A 45 16.45 -3.51 24.34
CA ASP A 45 16.59 -4.40 25.49
C ASP A 45 18.05 -4.79 25.74
N LEU A 46 18.82 -5.05 24.67
CA LEU A 46 20.27 -5.30 24.75
C LEU A 46 21.05 -4.10 25.32
N TYR A 47 20.70 -2.88 24.90
CA TYR A 47 21.39 -1.64 25.32
C TYR A 47 20.98 -1.13 26.72
N GLN A 48 19.91 -1.66 27.33
CA GLN A 48 19.48 -1.24 28.68
C GLN A 48 20.49 -1.61 29.79
N ASN A 49 21.32 -2.64 29.58
CA ASN A 49 22.29 -3.07 30.58
C ASN A 49 23.43 -2.06 30.80
N ASP A 50 23.66 -1.14 29.86
CA ASP A 50 24.81 -0.22 29.88
C ASP A 50 24.44 1.27 30.09
N PHE A 51 23.15 1.63 30.23
CA PHE A 51 22.70 3.03 30.25
C PHE A 51 21.98 3.47 31.53
N ASP A 52 22.35 4.67 31.99
CA ASP A 52 21.82 5.36 33.17
C ASP A 52 20.31 5.70 33.01
N PHE A 53 19.47 5.21 33.94
CA PHE A 53 18.00 5.17 33.85
C PHE A 53 17.33 6.52 33.51
N GLY A 54 17.92 7.66 33.91
CA GLY A 54 17.41 9.00 33.60
C GLY A 54 17.46 9.34 32.10
N LYS A 55 18.52 8.91 31.39
CA LYS A 55 18.68 9.11 29.94
C LYS A 55 17.85 8.10 29.14
N VAL A 56 17.59 6.92 29.72
CA VAL A 56 16.75 5.86 29.14
C VAL A 56 15.30 6.33 28.97
N SER A 57 14.75 7.11 29.91
CA SER A 57 13.35 7.58 29.82
C SER A 57 13.13 8.55 28.65
N HIS A 58 14.03 9.52 28.45
CA HIS A 58 13.94 10.48 27.34
C HIS A 58 14.14 9.79 25.99
N PHE A 59 15.05 8.82 25.92
CA PHE A 59 15.24 8.01 24.72
C PHE A 59 14.00 7.17 24.39
N LYS A 60 13.32 6.58 25.39
CA LYS A 60 12.06 5.83 25.19
C LYS A 60 10.98 6.71 24.56
N THR A 61 10.80 7.93 25.07
CA THR A 61 9.79 8.86 24.58
C THR A 61 10.11 9.33 23.15
N ILE A 62 11.36 9.70 22.88
CA ILE A 62 11.79 10.12 21.52
C ILE A 62 11.62 8.98 20.52
N SER A 63 12.02 7.75 20.89
CA SER A 63 11.84 6.56 20.07
C SER A 63 10.36 6.30 19.77
N ALA A 64 9.49 6.31 20.80
CA ALA A 64 8.06 6.10 20.62
C ALA A 64 7.41 7.13 19.69
N VAL A 65 7.78 8.40 19.82
CA VAL A 65 7.30 9.48 18.94
C VAL A 65 7.79 9.27 17.50
N LEU A 66 9.07 8.92 17.31
CA LEU A 66 9.62 8.65 15.98
C LEU A 66 8.88 7.47 15.31
N TRP A 67 8.57 6.41 16.05
CA TRP A 67 7.80 5.27 15.54
C TRP A 67 6.37 5.64 15.17
N LEU A 68 5.71 6.48 15.97
CA LEU A 68 4.36 6.95 15.67
C LEU A 68 4.35 7.80 14.38
N VAL A 69 5.36 8.63 14.18
CA VAL A 69 5.54 9.41 12.93
C VAL A 69 5.79 8.49 11.73
N ILE A 70 6.66 7.48 11.87
CA ILE A 70 6.91 6.49 10.80
C ILE A 70 5.62 5.73 10.45
N PHE A 71 4.87 5.28 11.46
CA PHE A 71 3.62 4.56 11.24
C PHE A 71 2.57 5.44 10.54
N ALA A 72 2.43 6.70 10.96
CA ALA A 72 1.53 7.66 10.32
C ALA A 72 1.91 7.92 8.85
N LEU A 73 3.21 8.10 8.55
CA LEU A 73 3.71 8.28 7.19
C LEU A 73 3.46 7.04 6.32
N GLN A 74 3.69 5.84 6.84
CA GLN A 74 3.44 4.57 6.14
C GLN A 74 1.94 4.41 5.83
N PHE A 75 1.08 4.66 6.80
CA PHE A 75 -0.38 4.62 6.62
C PHE A 75 -0.86 5.65 5.60
N TRP A 76 -0.30 6.87 5.64
CA TRP A 76 -0.61 7.91 4.68
C TRP A 76 -0.16 7.54 3.26
N LEU A 77 1.02 6.95 3.09
CA LEU A 77 1.52 6.45 1.80
C LEU A 77 0.62 5.36 1.22
N ILE A 78 0.17 4.39 2.04
CA ILE A 78 -0.78 3.35 1.60
C ILE A 78 -2.09 3.98 1.08
N ASN A 79 -2.64 4.94 1.83
CA ASN A 79 -3.92 5.58 1.48
C ASN A 79 -3.85 6.55 0.31
N THR A 80 -2.73 7.25 0.14
CA THR A 80 -2.55 8.16 -1.00
C THR A 80 -2.27 7.41 -2.30
N GLU A 81 -1.58 6.28 -2.22
CA GLU A 81 -1.38 5.44 -3.40
C GLU A 81 -2.64 4.67 -3.81
N SER A 82 -3.61 4.49 -2.90
CA SER A 82 -4.83 3.69 -3.14
C SER A 82 -5.78 4.34 -4.16
N LYS A 83 -5.78 5.68 -4.28
CA LYS A 83 -6.74 6.43 -5.11
C LYS A 83 -6.14 6.87 -6.45
N ILE A 84 -6.91 6.69 -7.53
CA ILE A 84 -6.60 7.14 -8.89
C ILE A 84 -7.75 7.99 -9.40
N GLU A 85 -7.52 9.29 -9.61
CA GLU A 85 -8.51 10.18 -10.24
C GLU A 85 -8.81 9.75 -11.67
N LYS A 86 -10.10 9.64 -12.03
CA LYS A 86 -10.55 9.20 -13.35
C LYS A 86 -10.12 10.14 -14.46
N SER A 87 -10.17 11.45 -14.17
CA SER A 87 -9.75 12.53 -15.08
C SER A 87 -8.28 12.42 -15.49
N LYS A 88 -7.43 11.85 -14.63
CA LYS A 88 -5.99 11.72 -14.88
C LYS A 88 -5.61 10.44 -15.61
N ILE A 89 -6.51 9.46 -15.75
CA ILE A 89 -6.23 8.20 -16.44
C ILE A 89 -5.96 8.48 -17.92
N LYS A 90 -4.80 8.09 -18.42
CA LYS A 90 -4.43 8.21 -19.84
C LYS A 90 -4.72 6.91 -20.58
N GLU A 91 -4.22 5.79 -20.04
CA GLU A 91 -4.34 4.47 -20.65
C GLU A 91 -4.40 3.37 -19.59
N VAL A 92 -5.05 2.26 -19.94
CA VAL A 92 -5.08 1.03 -19.15
C VAL A 92 -4.64 -0.11 -20.05
N VAL A 93 -3.54 -0.77 -19.71
CA VAL A 93 -2.92 -1.81 -20.53
C VAL A 93 -2.86 -3.11 -19.75
N VAL A 94 -3.23 -4.22 -20.39
CA VAL A 94 -2.99 -5.57 -19.86
C VAL A 94 -1.70 -6.12 -20.45
N ARG A 95 -0.77 -6.51 -19.58
CA ARG A 95 0.41 -7.28 -19.95
C ARG A 95 0.15 -8.75 -19.69
N LYS A 96 0.21 -9.54 -20.76
CA LYS A 96 0.12 -11.00 -20.73
C LYS A 96 1.49 -11.58 -20.38
N ASN A 97 1.73 -11.82 -19.09
CA ASN A 97 2.84 -12.65 -18.61
C ASN A 97 2.28 -13.95 -18.02
N ARG A 98 3.12 -14.80 -17.41
CA ARG A 98 2.71 -16.03 -16.69
C ARG A 98 1.55 -15.81 -15.70
N TRP A 99 1.42 -14.58 -15.18
CA TRP A 99 0.23 -14.03 -14.54
C TRP A 99 -0.10 -12.73 -15.26
N ALA A 100 -1.39 -12.49 -15.57
CA ALA A 100 -1.80 -11.24 -16.19
C ALA A 100 -1.62 -10.08 -15.19
N SER A 101 -1.23 -8.93 -15.73
CA SER A 101 -1.05 -7.71 -14.95
C SER A 101 -1.70 -6.53 -15.63
N ILE A 102 -2.30 -5.67 -14.84
CA ILE A 102 -2.98 -4.45 -15.30
C ILE A 102 -2.11 -3.28 -14.93
N VAL A 103 -1.78 -2.46 -15.93
CA VAL A 103 -1.03 -1.23 -15.76
C VAL A 103 -1.95 -0.06 -16.09
N ILE A 104 -2.23 0.76 -15.08
CA ILE A 104 -3.03 1.99 -15.21
C ILE A 104 -2.04 3.15 -15.24
N HIS A 105 -2.01 3.89 -16.34
CA HIS A 105 -1.23 5.12 -16.46
C HIS A 105 -2.14 6.30 -16.12
N TYR A 106 -1.73 7.12 -15.15
CA TYR A 106 -2.51 8.26 -14.67
C TYR A 106 -1.60 9.46 -14.35
N GLY A 107 -1.86 10.60 -14.98
CA GLY A 107 -0.93 11.74 -14.96
C GLY A 107 0.46 11.31 -15.44
N ASP A 108 1.46 11.52 -14.60
CA ASP A 108 2.86 11.10 -14.85
C ASP A 108 3.27 9.86 -14.03
N LYS A 109 2.28 9.19 -13.42
CA LYS A 109 2.46 7.99 -12.61
C LYS A 109 1.87 6.78 -13.33
N LYS A 110 2.32 5.59 -12.93
CA LYS A 110 1.74 4.32 -13.33
C LYS A 110 1.50 3.43 -12.13
N ARG A 111 0.36 2.75 -12.09
CA ARG A 111 0.05 1.74 -11.08
C ARG A 111 -0.08 0.39 -11.76
N LYS A 112 0.78 -0.54 -11.34
CA LYS A 112 0.75 -1.93 -11.77
C LYS A 112 0.08 -2.78 -10.69
N ILE A 113 -0.84 -3.62 -11.13
CA ILE A 113 -1.56 -4.58 -10.30
C ILE A 113 -1.33 -5.96 -10.91
N ASP A 114 -0.75 -6.86 -10.11
CA ASP A 114 -0.25 -8.17 -10.56
C ASP A 114 -1.07 -9.30 -9.95
N GLY A 115 -1.16 -10.43 -10.66
CA GLY A 115 -1.65 -11.69 -10.09
C GLY A 115 -3.08 -12.05 -10.50
N PHE A 116 -3.49 -11.66 -11.71
CA PHE A 116 -4.79 -12.03 -12.27
C PHE A 116 -4.65 -13.13 -13.32
N SER A 117 -5.72 -13.89 -13.53
CA SER A 117 -5.92 -14.63 -14.77
C SER A 117 -6.20 -13.66 -15.94
N GLN A 118 -6.13 -14.14 -17.18
CA GLN A 118 -6.43 -13.28 -18.33
C GLN A 118 -7.89 -12.83 -18.34
N ASP A 119 -8.82 -13.72 -18.01
CA ASP A 119 -10.26 -13.43 -17.96
C ASP A 119 -10.59 -12.41 -16.86
N GLU A 120 -9.98 -12.55 -15.68
CA GLU A 120 -10.10 -11.59 -14.58
C GLU A 120 -9.58 -10.20 -15.01
N ALA A 121 -8.44 -10.17 -15.70
CA ALA A 121 -7.85 -8.92 -16.17
C ALA A 121 -8.74 -8.21 -17.21
N GLU A 122 -9.37 -8.97 -18.11
CA GLU A 122 -10.33 -8.43 -19.08
C GLU A 122 -11.61 -7.91 -18.41
N GLN A 123 -12.12 -8.58 -17.37
CA GLN A 123 -13.27 -8.11 -16.59
C GLN A 123 -12.95 -6.82 -15.82
N ILE A 124 -11.75 -6.69 -15.26
CA ILE A 124 -11.30 -5.46 -14.61
C ILE A 124 -11.19 -4.33 -15.62
N ILE A 125 -10.63 -4.56 -16.82
CA ILE A 125 -10.60 -3.52 -17.87
C ILE A 125 -12.02 -3.05 -18.21
N LYS A 126 -12.94 -3.99 -18.47
CA LYS A 126 -14.33 -3.65 -18.80
C LYS A 126 -14.97 -2.82 -17.68
N PHE A 127 -14.74 -3.21 -16.43
CA PHE A 127 -15.20 -2.45 -15.27
C PHE A 127 -14.63 -1.02 -15.24
N LEU A 128 -13.32 -0.87 -15.44
CA LEU A 128 -12.65 0.44 -15.45
C LEU A 128 -13.16 1.33 -16.60
N MET A 129 -13.35 0.77 -17.80
CA MET A 129 -13.82 1.51 -18.96
C MET A 129 -15.29 1.91 -18.83
N ASN A 130 -16.16 1.02 -18.33
CA ASN A 130 -17.60 1.30 -18.16
C ASN A 130 -17.89 2.30 -17.04
N ASN A 131 -16.96 2.48 -16.12
CA ASN A 131 -17.12 3.34 -14.96
C ASN A 131 -16.17 4.55 -14.99
N ARG A 132 -15.43 4.78 -16.07
CA ARG A 132 -14.59 5.97 -16.24
C ARG A 132 -15.45 7.19 -16.53
#